data_AF-A0AAP0WTH1-F1
#
_entry.id   AF-A0AAP0WTH1-F1
#
_cell.length_a   1.000
_cell.length_b   1.000
_cell.length_c   1.000
_cell.angle_alpha   90.00
_cell.angle_beta   90.00
_cell.angle_gamma   90.00
#
_symmetry.space_group_name_H-M   'P 1'
#
loop_
_entity.id
_entity.type
_entity.pdbx_description
1 polymer ?
#
loop_
_entity_poly.entity_id
_entity_poly.type
_entity_poly.pdbx_seq_one_letter_code
_entity_poly.pdbx_strand_id
1 'polypeptide(L)'
;MDKGELVSDDLVVGIIDEAVKKPSCQKGFILDGFPRTVVQAEKERITGRWIHPSSGRSYHKKFAPPKVPGVDDVTGEPLIQRKDDTPEVLKSRLEAFHRQTEPVIDYYAKKGVLAELQAEKPPKQVTAEVQKVLSS
;
A
#
# COMPACT_ATOMS: atom_id res chain seq x y z
N MET A 1 -8.38 -20.37 3.50
CA MET A 1 -7.31 -19.85 2.62
C MET A 1 -6.16 -19.51 3.56
N ASP A 2 -5.27 -20.48 3.84
CA ASP A 2 -4.44 -20.48 5.06
C ASP A 2 -2.94 -20.69 4.80
N LYS A 3 -2.42 -20.33 3.61
CA LYS A 3 -1.00 -20.58 3.27
C LYS A 3 -0.16 -19.40 2.82
N GLY A 4 -0.69 -18.17 2.79
CA GLY A 4 0.12 -16.98 2.45
C GLY A 4 0.76 -17.04 1.05
N GLU A 5 0.27 -17.92 0.18
CA GLU A 5 0.69 -18.00 -1.22
C GLU A 5 0.26 -16.72 -1.93
N LEU A 6 1.16 -16.19 -2.77
CA LEU A 6 0.84 -15.05 -3.62
C LEU A 6 -0.27 -15.46 -4.58
N VAL A 7 -1.36 -14.70 -4.55
CA VAL A 7 -2.43 -14.80 -5.53
C VAL A 7 -1.83 -14.53 -6.92
N SER A 8 -2.21 -15.30 -7.94
CA SER A 8 -1.64 -15.14 -9.29
C SER A 8 -1.87 -13.73 -9.83
N ASP A 9 -0.87 -13.20 -10.53
CA ASP A 9 -0.92 -11.85 -11.09
C ASP A 9 -2.17 -11.66 -11.97
N ASP A 10 -2.55 -12.65 -12.78
CA ASP A 10 -3.76 -12.63 -13.61
C ASP A 10 -5.06 -12.42 -12.80
N LEU A 11 -5.18 -13.09 -11.64
CA LEU A 11 -6.35 -12.93 -10.80
C LEU A 11 -6.39 -11.53 -10.21
N VAL A 12 -5.24 -11.01 -9.77
CA VAL A 12 -5.21 -9.68 -9.18
C VAL A 12 -5.41 -8.61 -10.27
N VAL A 13 -4.85 -8.74 -11.48
CA VAL A 13 -5.12 -7.91 -12.68
C VAL A 13 -6.61 -7.88 -13.00
N GLY A 14 -7.25 -9.05 -13.09
CA GLY A 14 -8.70 -9.14 -13.32
C GLY A 14 -9.54 -8.42 -12.25
N ILE A 15 -9.19 -8.55 -10.96
CA ILE A 15 -9.90 -7.84 -9.87
C ILE A 15 -9.85 -6.31 -10.06
N ILE A 16 -8.74 -5.77 -10.56
CA ILE A 16 -8.62 -4.32 -10.75
C ILE A 16 -9.26 -3.85 -12.04
N ASP A 17 -9.17 -4.61 -13.13
CA ASP A 17 -9.87 -4.27 -14.36
C ASP A 17 -11.38 -4.14 -14.11
N GLU A 18 -11.95 -5.07 -13.34
CA GLU A 18 -13.35 -4.99 -12.90
C GLU A 18 -13.63 -3.86 -11.90
N ALA A 19 -12.67 -3.50 -11.05
CA ALA A 19 -12.82 -2.38 -10.12
C ALA A 19 -12.80 -1.01 -10.83
N VAL A 20 -11.89 -0.82 -11.79
CA VAL A 20 -11.70 0.44 -12.53
C VAL A 20 -12.89 0.76 -13.44
N LYS A 21 -13.63 -0.25 -13.92
CA LYS A 21 -14.87 -0.06 -14.70
C LYS A 21 -16.05 0.48 -13.87
N LYS A 22 -15.97 0.46 -12.53
CA LYS A 22 -17.08 0.93 -11.67
C LYS A 22 -17.25 2.45 -11.74
N PRO A 23 -18.48 2.97 -11.58
CA PRO A 23 -18.73 4.42 -11.56
C PRO A 23 -17.88 5.20 -10.55
N SER A 24 -17.55 4.56 -9.41
CA SER A 24 -16.68 5.15 -8.38
C SER A 24 -15.26 5.49 -8.86
N CYS A 25 -14.79 4.87 -9.94
CA CYS A 25 -13.43 5.05 -10.48
C CYS A 25 -13.38 5.98 -11.71
N GLN A 26 -14.51 6.53 -12.16
CA GLN A 26 -14.56 7.40 -13.35
C GLN A 26 -13.72 8.68 -13.22
N LYS A 27 -13.54 9.17 -11.99
CA LYS A 27 -12.73 10.38 -11.71
C LYS A 27 -11.24 10.08 -11.52
N GLY A 28 -10.83 8.83 -11.73
CA GLY A 28 -9.50 8.34 -11.42
C GLY A 28 -9.51 7.41 -10.21
N PHE A 29 -8.33 6.87 -9.89
CA PHE A 29 -8.13 5.90 -8.84
C PHE A 29 -6.72 6.03 -8.25
N ILE A 30 -6.55 5.61 -7.01
CA ILE A 30 -5.25 5.49 -6.35
C ILE A 30 -5.00 4.01 -6.11
N LEU A 31 -3.87 3.52 -6.60
CA LEU A 31 -3.41 2.16 -6.37
C LEU A 31 -2.46 2.17 -5.17
N ASP A 32 -2.95 1.84 -3.98
CA ASP A 32 -2.13 1.78 -2.75
C ASP A 32 -1.48 0.41 -2.64
N GLY A 33 -0.19 0.38 -2.93
CA GLY A 33 0.60 -0.83 -2.88
C GLY A 33 0.67 -1.54 -4.21
N PHE A 34 -0.13 -1.21 -5.21
CA PHE A 34 -0.02 -1.78 -6.54
C PHE A 34 0.72 -0.74 -7.39
N PRO A 35 1.97 -0.98 -7.88
CA PRO A 35 2.56 -2.27 -8.22
C PRO A 35 4.00 -2.47 -7.67
N ARG A 36 4.43 -3.72 -7.37
CA ARG A 36 5.60 -4.01 -6.52
C ARG A 36 6.60 -5.10 -6.97
N THR A 37 6.48 -5.68 -8.15
CA THR A 37 7.65 -6.19 -8.92
C THR A 37 7.72 -5.43 -10.25
N VAL A 38 8.61 -5.68 -11.21
CA VAL A 38 8.48 -5.07 -12.56
C VAL A 38 7.39 -5.74 -13.38
N VAL A 39 7.26 -7.07 -13.28
CA VAL A 39 6.11 -7.82 -13.80
C VAL A 39 4.87 -7.34 -13.07
N GLN A 40 5.00 -7.31 -11.75
CA GLN A 40 4.07 -6.69 -10.87
C GLN A 40 4.23 -5.16 -10.83
N ALA A 41 4.78 -4.47 -11.85
CA ALA A 41 4.39 -3.09 -12.14
C ALA A 41 2.97 -3.15 -12.79
N GLU A 42 2.52 -4.41 -12.89
CA GLU A 42 1.24 -5.08 -12.80
C GLU A 42 0.93 -5.96 -11.47
N LYS A 43 1.41 -5.73 -10.17
CA LYS A 43 0.90 -6.10 -8.75
C LYS A 43 1.71 -6.32 -7.40
N GLU A 44 1.74 -5.41 -6.38
CA GLU A 44 1.55 -5.62 -4.86
C GLU A 44 2.56 -6.28 -3.78
N ARG A 45 2.53 -5.89 -2.43
CA ARG A 45 3.37 -6.28 -1.17
C ARG A 45 2.69 -5.89 0.22
N ILE A 46 3.41 -5.79 1.40
CA ILE A 46 3.14 -5.00 2.69
C ILE A 46 4.21 -5.15 3.83
N THR A 47 4.22 -4.32 4.92
CA THR A 47 4.33 -4.68 6.41
C THR A 47 4.12 -3.49 7.38
N GLY A 48 3.66 -3.74 8.63
CA GLY A 48 3.67 -2.80 9.79
C GLY A 48 2.32 -2.22 10.22
N ARG A 49 1.23 -2.75 9.67
CA ARG A 49 -0.05 -2.04 9.52
C ARG A 49 -1.12 -2.70 10.37
N TRP A 50 -1.70 -1.95 11.30
CA TRP A 50 -3.00 -2.28 11.87
C TRP A 50 -4.07 -1.90 10.87
N ILE A 51 -5.04 -2.78 10.64
CA ILE A 51 -6.11 -2.56 9.68
C ILE A 51 -7.45 -2.75 10.37
N HIS A 52 -8.34 -1.81 10.14
CA HIS A 52 -9.74 -1.97 10.49
C HIS A 52 -10.44 -2.82 9.41
N PRO A 53 -10.93 -4.04 9.72
CA PRO A 53 -11.39 -4.98 8.69
C PRO A 53 -12.56 -4.45 7.85
N SER A 54 -13.51 -3.74 8.46
CA SER A 54 -14.74 -3.32 7.78
C SER A 54 -14.53 -2.10 6.88
N SER A 55 -13.54 -1.25 7.17
CA SER A 55 -13.30 -0.01 6.40
C SER A 55 -11.98 0.03 5.61
N GLY A 56 -11.02 -0.85 5.92
CA GLY A 56 -9.66 -0.79 5.36
C GLY A 56 -8.79 0.35 5.93
N ARG A 57 -9.31 1.17 6.86
CA ARG A 57 -8.52 2.21 7.55
C ARG A 57 -7.34 1.57 8.23
N SER A 58 -6.22 2.29 8.20
CA SER A 58 -4.94 1.72 8.54
C SER A 58 -4.17 2.62 9.48
N TYR A 59 -3.59 1.97 10.48
CA TYR A 59 -2.92 2.60 11.58
C TYR A 59 -1.52 1.99 11.72
N HIS A 60 -0.62 2.75 12.33
CA HIS A 60 0.73 2.30 12.60
C HIS A 60 1.09 2.61 14.04
N LYS A 61 1.49 1.60 14.81
CA LYS A 61 1.79 1.71 16.26
C LYS A 61 2.68 2.90 16.64
N LYS A 62 3.61 3.27 15.75
CA LYS A 62 4.59 4.34 15.98
C LYS A 62 4.34 5.64 15.24
N PHE A 63 3.79 5.59 14.02
CA PHE A 63 3.80 6.73 13.08
C PHE A 63 2.42 7.34 12.87
N ALA A 64 1.37 6.54 13.02
CA ALA A 64 -0.03 6.97 12.94
C ALA A 64 -0.85 6.08 13.89
N PRO A 65 -0.61 6.17 15.22
CA PRO A 65 -1.32 5.34 16.18
C PRO A 65 -2.81 5.73 16.19
N PRO A 66 -3.72 4.77 16.44
CA PRO A 66 -5.10 5.11 16.72
C PRO A 66 -5.18 5.91 18.03
N LYS A 67 -6.27 6.67 18.22
CA LYS A 67 -6.56 7.42 19.45
C LYS A 67 -6.65 6.47 20.65
N VAL A 68 -7.26 5.31 20.45
CA VAL A 68 -7.31 4.23 21.44
C VAL A 68 -6.59 3.00 20.88
N PRO A 69 -5.56 2.47 21.55
CA PRO A 69 -4.82 1.31 21.06
C PRO A 69 -5.73 0.13 20.73
N GLY A 70 -5.59 -0.40 19.51
CA GLY A 70 -6.35 -1.56 19.05
C GLY A 70 -7.78 -1.27 18.60
N VAL A 71 -8.19 -0.01 18.47
CA VAL A 71 -9.56 0.38 18.12
C VAL A 71 -9.58 1.42 17.00
N ASP A 72 -10.53 1.29 16.08
CA ASP A 72 -10.75 2.25 14.99
C ASP A 72 -11.32 3.58 15.51
N ASP A 73 -10.74 4.69 15.05
CA ASP A 73 -11.06 6.03 15.55
C ASP A 73 -12.46 6.53 15.18
N VAL A 74 -13.14 5.87 14.23
CA VAL A 74 -14.44 6.29 13.71
C VAL A 74 -15.55 5.38 14.24
N THR A 75 -15.36 4.06 14.17
CA THR A 75 -16.41 3.09 14.52
C THR A 75 -16.28 2.56 15.95
N GLY A 76 -15.10 2.66 16.58
CA GLY A 76 -14.85 2.03 17.87
C GLY A 76 -14.70 0.50 17.79
N GLU A 77 -14.64 -0.07 16.58
CA GLU A 77 -14.47 -1.50 16.35
C GLU A 77 -12.99 -1.91 16.44
N PRO A 78 -12.70 -3.20 16.74
CA PRO A 78 -11.33 -3.65 16.94
C PRO A 78 -10.49 -3.61 15.66
N LEU A 79 -9.26 -3.11 15.78
CA LEU A 79 -8.22 -3.21 14.77
C LEU A 79 -7.55 -4.57 14.85
N ILE A 80 -7.23 -5.14 13.68
CA ILE A 80 -6.42 -6.35 13.62
C ILE A 80 -5.01 -6.01 13.19
N GLN A 81 -4.05 -6.66 13.84
CA GLN A 81 -2.69 -6.72 13.33
C GLN A 81 -2.59 -7.90 12.37
N ARG A 82 -1.98 -7.69 11.21
CA ARG A 82 -1.83 -8.80 10.27
C ARG A 82 -0.82 -9.80 10.85
N LYS A 83 -1.11 -11.10 10.70
CA LYS A 83 -0.27 -12.20 11.25
C LYS A 83 1.13 -12.26 10.64
N ASP A 84 1.34 -11.58 9.52
CA ASP A 84 2.55 -11.48 8.71
C ASP A 84 3.48 -10.31 9.10
N ASP A 85 3.32 -9.72 10.28
CA ASP A 85 4.19 -8.65 10.81
C ASP A 85 5.20 -9.19 11.86
N THR A 86 6.15 -10.05 11.45
CA THR A 86 7.30 -10.46 12.29
C THR A 86 8.63 -9.91 11.76
N PRO A 87 9.70 -9.77 12.57
CA PRO A 87 11.01 -9.33 12.11
C PRO A 87 11.59 -10.18 10.96
N GLU A 88 11.35 -11.49 11.00
CA GLU A 88 11.80 -12.45 9.97
C GLU A 88 11.02 -12.25 8.66
N VAL A 89 9.71 -12.03 8.77
CA VAL A 89 8.85 -11.70 7.63
C VAL A 89 9.18 -10.30 7.09
N LEU A 90 9.55 -9.35 7.95
CA LEU A 90 10.01 -8.01 7.55
C LEU A 90 11.31 -8.07 6.74
N LYS A 91 12.30 -8.84 7.21
CA LYS A 91 13.58 -9.00 6.51
C LYS A 91 13.38 -9.60 5.12
N SER A 92 12.66 -10.73 5.04
CA SER A 92 12.35 -11.38 3.76
C SER A 92 11.55 -10.47 2.82
N ARG A 93 10.68 -9.60 3.35
CA ARG A 93 9.92 -8.61 2.57
C ARG A 93 10.76 -7.41 2.11
N LEU A 94 11.75 -6.98 2.89
CA LEU A 94 12.70 -5.97 2.46
C LEU A 94 13.63 -6.52 1.39
N GLU A 95 14.14 -7.75 1.54
CA GLU A 95 14.92 -8.41 0.49
C GLU A 95 14.09 -8.59 -0.79
N ALA A 96 12.83 -9.02 -0.67
CA ALA A 96 11.91 -9.06 -1.80
C ALA A 96 11.66 -7.66 -2.40
N PHE A 97 11.68 -6.58 -1.60
CA PHE A 97 11.54 -5.19 -2.09
C PHE A 97 12.65 -4.82 -3.04
N HIS A 98 13.89 -4.96 -2.57
CA HIS A 98 15.05 -4.57 -3.32
C HIS A 98 15.18 -5.43 -4.58
N ARG A 99 14.88 -6.73 -4.45
CA ARG A 99 14.93 -7.63 -5.60
C ARG A 99 13.85 -7.34 -6.64
N GLN A 100 12.64 -6.98 -6.20
CA GLN A 100 11.47 -6.99 -7.08
C GLN A 100 10.91 -5.59 -7.35
N THR A 101 10.77 -4.77 -6.32
CA THR A 101 10.10 -3.46 -6.36
C THR A 101 11.03 -2.32 -6.73
N GLU A 102 12.28 -2.37 -6.32
CA GLU A 102 13.25 -1.31 -6.64
C GLU A 102 13.41 -1.11 -8.17
N PRO A 103 13.43 -2.16 -9.01
CA PRO A 103 13.46 -1.97 -10.46
C PRO A 103 12.17 -1.37 -11.07
N VAL A 104 11.07 -1.27 -10.30
CA VAL A 104 9.83 -0.55 -10.69
C VAL A 104 10.04 0.95 -10.67
N ILE A 105 10.87 1.42 -9.74
CA ILE A 105 11.26 2.82 -9.65
C ILE A 105 11.95 3.21 -10.96
N ASP A 106 12.92 2.41 -11.41
CA ASP A 106 13.59 2.61 -12.70
C ASP A 106 12.64 2.59 -13.90
N TYR A 107 11.63 1.71 -13.87
CA TYR A 107 10.62 1.64 -14.94
C TYR A 107 9.79 2.93 -15.04
N TYR A 108 9.29 3.45 -13.92
CA TYR A 108 8.51 4.69 -13.91
C TYR A 108 9.39 5.94 -14.10
N ALA A 109 10.65 5.91 -13.65
CA ALA A 109 11.64 6.95 -13.93
C ALA A 109 11.86 7.11 -15.43
N LYS A 110 12.08 6.00 -16.15
CA LYS A 110 12.24 5.98 -17.62
C LYS A 110 11.02 6.51 -18.37
N LYS A 111 9.82 6.40 -17.79
CA LYS A 111 8.58 6.96 -18.35
C LYS A 111 8.35 8.43 -18.02
N GLY A 112 9.17 9.04 -17.16
CA GLY A 112 9.06 10.44 -16.76
C GLY A 112 7.85 10.75 -15.88
N VAL A 113 7.26 9.74 -15.23
CA VAL A 113 6.09 9.89 -14.35
C VAL A 113 6.40 9.62 -12.86
N LEU A 114 7.67 9.40 -12.54
CA LEU A 114 8.12 9.16 -11.16
C LEU A 114 8.28 10.49 -10.41
N ALA A 115 7.72 10.54 -9.21
CA ALA A 115 8.03 11.56 -8.22
C ALA A 115 8.40 10.90 -6.89
N GLU A 116 9.49 11.35 -6.29
CA GLU A 116 10.00 10.83 -5.01
C GLU A 116 9.67 11.79 -3.87
N LEU A 117 9.17 11.23 -2.76
CA LEU A 117 8.71 11.99 -1.59
C LEU A 117 9.30 11.42 -0.30
N GLN A 118 9.55 12.28 0.69
CA GLN A 118 10.05 11.87 2.00
C GLN A 118 8.91 11.42 2.92
N ALA A 119 8.75 10.10 3.06
CA ALA A 119 7.63 9.51 3.81
C ALA A 119 7.81 9.54 5.33
N GLU A 120 9.01 9.85 5.84
CA GLU A 120 9.32 9.93 7.28
C GLU A 120 8.76 11.18 7.98
N LYS A 121 8.20 12.13 7.23
CA LYS A 121 7.60 13.36 7.75
C LYS A 121 6.22 13.11 8.37
N PRO A 122 5.71 14.02 9.22
CA PRO A 122 4.35 13.93 9.74
C PRO A 122 3.30 13.85 8.61
N PRO A 123 2.19 13.11 8.79
CA PRO A 123 1.20 12.86 7.73
C PRO A 123 0.69 14.12 7.01
N LYS A 124 0.48 15.22 7.73
CA LYS A 124 0.04 16.50 7.15
C LYS A 124 1.07 17.10 6.18
N GLN A 125 2.36 16.95 6.47
CA GLN A 125 3.43 17.47 5.63
C GLN A 125 3.57 16.61 4.37
N VAL A 126 3.57 15.28 4.54
CA VAL A 126 3.58 14.33 3.41
C VAL A 126 2.38 14.58 2.48
N THR A 127 1.19 14.82 3.05
CA THR A 127 -0.02 15.12 2.27
C THR A 127 0.15 16.38 1.42
N ALA A 128 0.75 17.44 1.96
CA ALA A 128 0.99 18.67 1.21
C ALA A 128 2.01 18.45 0.07
N GLU A 129 3.04 17.64 0.29
CA GLU A 129 4.02 17.29 -0.74
C GLU A 129 3.39 16.47 -1.88
N VAL A 130 2.55 15.49 -1.54
CA VAL A 130 1.78 14.70 -2.53
C VAL A 130 0.90 15.62 -3.37
N GLN A 131 0.16 16.55 -2.74
CA GLN A 131 -0.70 17.49 -3.46
C GLN A 131 0.08 18.37 -4.43
N LYS A 132 1.27 18.83 -4.03
CA LYS A 132 2.14 19.66 -4.87
C LYS A 132 2.58 18.92 -6.13
N VAL A 133 3.00 17.66 -6.00
CA VAL A 133 3.42 16.81 -7.12
C VAL A 133 2.28 16.52 -8.10
N LEU A 134 1.07 16.26 -7.58
CA LEU A 134 -0.09 15.95 -8.43
C LEU A 134 -0.66 17.17 -9.16
N SER A 135 -0.26 18.38 -8.77
CA SER A 135 -0.77 19.64 -9.33
C SER A 135 0.20 20.30 -10.34
N SER A 136 1.39 19.72 -10.53
CA SER A 136 2.43 20.17 -11.46
C SER A 136 2.38 19.41 -12.78
#